data_AF-A0A511YHF3-F1
#
_entry.id   AF-A0A511YHF3-F1
#
_cell.length_a   1.000
_cell.length_b   1.000
_cell.length_c   1.000
_cell.angle_alpha   90.00
_cell.angle_beta   90.00
_cell.angle_gamma   90.00
#
_symmetry.space_group_name_H-M   'P 1'
#
loop_
_entity.id
_entity.type
_entity.pdbx_description
1 polymer ?
#
loop_
_entity_poly.entity_id
_entity_poly.type
_entity_poly.pdbx_seq_one_letter_code
_entity_poly.pdbx_strand_id
1 'polypeptide(L)'
;MEENQSPLLYKLSKVISDFFNPLLSLFLFFAYMSFMKYSLKNSVLYFLPILLIIIAPVITWLVWNVKTGRYTNMDVSNRVQRKSLYVFIATCVVFYIAFNYFKNGYVDLVMLFILILLFALQISNFFIKSSMHTAFNVFVAALFFALSPTMGLVWLAIAILVGVTRIILKRHTPKEVFMGAGIAFIVSFLYLYCNIQFQH
;
A
#
# COMPACT_ATOMS: atom_id res chain seq x y z
N MET A 1 28.61 -8.38 -16.74
CA MET A 1 27.79 -9.42 -17.40
C MET A 1 26.34 -9.01 -17.27
N GLU A 2 25.79 -8.36 -18.30
CA GLU A 2 24.35 -8.09 -18.36
C GLU A 2 23.64 -9.39 -18.70
N GLU A 3 23.05 -10.01 -17.69
CA GLU A 3 22.17 -11.15 -17.89
C GLU A 3 21.00 -10.69 -18.76
N ASN A 4 20.94 -11.22 -19.97
CA ASN A 4 19.90 -10.98 -20.96
C ASN A 4 18.60 -11.59 -20.39
N GLN A 5 17.90 -10.82 -19.54
CA GLN A 5 16.66 -11.28 -18.92
C GLN A 5 15.69 -11.70 -20.03
N SER A 6 15.14 -12.91 -19.94
CA SER A 6 14.15 -13.39 -20.89
C SER A 6 13.05 -12.33 -21.07
N PRO A 7 12.75 -11.91 -22.33
CA PRO A 7 11.71 -10.91 -22.59
C PRO A 7 10.36 -11.26 -21.96
N LEU A 8 10.09 -12.55 -21.77
CA LEU A 8 8.90 -13.06 -21.09
C LEU A 8 8.94 -12.77 -19.58
N LEU A 9 10.06 -13.05 -18.90
CA LEU A 9 10.21 -12.82 -17.46
C LEU A 9 10.03 -11.35 -17.11
N TYR A 10 10.60 -10.46 -17.92
CA TYR A 10 10.44 -9.01 -17.74
C TYR A 10 8.97 -8.59 -17.91
N LYS A 11 8.30 -9.05 -18.97
CA LYS A 11 6.87 -8.75 -19.21
C LYS A 11 5.98 -9.27 -18.08
N LEU A 12 6.16 -10.51 -17.64
CA LEU A 12 5.41 -11.09 -16.53
C LEU A 12 5.65 -10.32 -15.22
N SER A 13 6.92 -10.00 -14.92
CA SER A 13 7.28 -9.21 -13.74
C SER A 13 6.59 -7.85 -13.75
N LYS A 14 6.51 -7.20 -14.92
CA LYS A 14 5.82 -5.93 -15.09
C LYS A 14 4.33 -6.06 -14.82
N VAL A 15 3.65 -7.05 -15.41
CA VAL A 15 2.21 -7.28 -15.20
C VAL A 15 1.92 -7.52 -13.71
N ILE A 16 2.69 -8.38 -13.06
CA ILE A 16 2.53 -8.67 -11.63
C ILE A 16 2.74 -7.41 -10.79
N SER A 17 3.83 -6.66 -11.03
CA SER A 17 4.12 -5.45 -10.27
C SER A 17 3.08 -4.35 -10.49
N ASP A 18 2.59 -4.18 -11.72
CA ASP A 18 1.63 -3.14 -12.07
C ASP A 18 0.24 -3.48 -11.50
N PHE A 19 -0.14 -4.77 -11.49
CA PHE A 19 -1.39 -5.24 -10.89
C PHE A 19 -1.36 -5.10 -9.37
N PHE A 20 -0.35 -5.67 -8.70
CA PHE A 20 -0.21 -5.57 -7.23
C PHE A 20 0.47 -4.27 -6.78
N ASN A 21 0.14 -3.16 -7.44
CA ASN A 21 0.54 -1.84 -6.97
C ASN A 21 -0.16 -1.52 -5.63
N PRO A 22 0.42 -0.65 -4.78
CA PRO A 22 -0.14 -0.35 -3.45
C PRO A 22 -1.62 0.03 -3.43
N LEU A 23 -2.09 0.81 -4.39
CA LEU A 23 -3.48 1.27 -4.43
C LEU A 23 -4.43 0.11 -4.77
N LEU A 24 -4.09 -0.71 -5.77
CA LEU A 24 -4.93 -1.84 -6.16
C LEU A 24 -4.92 -2.95 -5.08
N SER A 25 -3.78 -3.23 -4.45
CA SER A 25 -3.72 -4.22 -3.36
C SER A 25 -4.60 -3.80 -2.17
N LEU A 26 -4.59 -2.52 -1.79
CA LEU A 26 -5.49 -2.00 -0.75
C LEU A 26 -6.96 -2.00 -1.21
N PHE A 27 -7.23 -1.62 -2.45
CA PHE A 27 -8.58 -1.70 -3.02
C PHE A 27 -9.14 -3.12 -2.94
N LEU A 28 -8.37 -4.13 -3.36
CA LEU A 28 -8.76 -5.53 -3.31
C LEU A 28 -9.05 -5.99 -1.88
N PHE A 29 -8.20 -5.60 -0.93
CA PHE A 29 -8.43 -5.88 0.48
C PHE A 29 -9.74 -5.25 0.99
N PHE A 30 -9.96 -3.95 0.76
CA PHE A 30 -11.16 -3.27 1.23
C PHE A 30 -12.43 -3.80 0.56
N ALA A 31 -12.39 -4.10 -0.75
CA ALA A 31 -13.50 -4.70 -1.46
C ALA A 31 -13.84 -6.09 -0.90
N TYR A 32 -12.83 -6.93 -0.66
CA TYR A 32 -13.00 -8.26 -0.06
C TYR A 32 -13.55 -8.18 1.36
N MET A 33 -12.92 -7.37 2.23
CA MET A 33 -13.35 -7.17 3.61
C MET A 33 -14.80 -6.67 3.68
N SER A 34 -15.15 -5.74 2.79
CA SER A 34 -16.49 -5.17 2.69
C SER A 34 -17.51 -6.26 2.36
N PHE A 35 -17.26 -7.05 1.31
CA PHE A 35 -18.14 -8.14 0.89
C PHE A 35 -18.34 -9.21 1.98
N MET A 36 -17.28 -9.51 2.75
CA MET A 36 -17.35 -10.53 3.79
C MET A 36 -18.02 -10.06 5.08
N LYS A 37 -17.87 -8.78 5.46
CA LYS A 37 -18.35 -8.27 6.76
C LYS A 37 -19.67 -7.52 6.70
N TYR A 38 -20.05 -6.96 5.56
CA TYR A 38 -21.17 -6.04 5.46
C TYR A 38 -22.19 -6.48 4.41
N SER A 39 -23.47 -6.22 4.67
CA SER A 39 -24.50 -6.27 3.62
C SER A 39 -24.14 -5.33 2.47
N LEU A 40 -24.68 -5.54 1.27
CA LEU A 40 -24.36 -4.73 0.08
C LEU A 40 -24.49 -3.21 0.34
N LYS A 41 -25.54 -2.79 1.06
CA LYS A 41 -25.77 -1.39 1.42
C LYS A 41 -24.68 -0.85 2.36
N ASN A 42 -24.34 -1.61 3.41
CA ASN A 42 -23.32 -1.20 4.38
C ASN A 42 -21.91 -1.25 3.78
N SER A 43 -21.68 -2.19 2.86
CA SER A 43 -20.47 -2.28 2.05
C SER A 43 -20.20 -1.00 1.27
N VAL A 44 -21.20 -0.51 0.53
CA VAL A 44 -21.09 0.75 -0.20
C VAL A 44 -20.85 1.92 0.76
N LEU A 45 -21.56 1.97 1.89
CA LEU A 45 -21.41 3.07 2.86
C LEU A 45 -20.03 3.12 3.53
N TYR A 46 -19.38 1.97 3.73
CA TYR A 46 -18.03 1.90 4.28
C TYR A 46 -16.96 2.16 3.21
N PHE A 47 -17.10 1.56 2.03
CA PHE A 47 -16.09 1.64 0.98
C PHE A 47 -16.09 2.97 0.21
N LEU A 48 -17.27 3.55 -0.02
CA LEU A 48 -17.42 4.77 -0.83
C LEU A 48 -16.61 5.97 -0.29
N PRO A 49 -16.58 6.26 1.03
CA PRO A 49 -15.71 7.30 1.56
C PRO A 49 -14.22 7.04 1.30
N ILE A 50 -13.75 5.79 1.43
CA ILE A 50 -12.34 5.43 1.12
C ILE A 50 -12.04 5.72 -0.35
N LEU A 51 -12.95 5.31 -1.24
CA LEU A 51 -12.82 5.54 -2.67
C LEU A 51 -12.75 7.04 -3.02
N LEU A 52 -13.67 7.84 -2.47
CA LEU A 52 -13.81 9.26 -2.82
C LEU A 52 -12.80 10.18 -2.14
N ILE A 53 -12.39 9.86 -0.90
CA ILE A 53 -11.50 10.71 -0.11
C ILE A 53 -10.03 10.35 -0.34
N ILE A 54 -9.73 9.08 -0.59
CA ILE A 54 -8.35 8.59 -0.69
C ILE A 54 -8.05 8.15 -2.13
N ILE A 55 -8.69 7.09 -2.62
CA ILE A 55 -8.25 6.42 -3.85
C ILE A 55 -8.37 7.34 -5.07
N ALA A 56 -9.53 7.94 -5.30
CA ALA A 56 -9.75 8.81 -6.45
C ALA A 56 -8.83 10.05 -6.41
N PRO A 57 -8.73 10.82 -5.30
CA PRO A 57 -7.80 11.95 -5.23
C PRO A 57 -6.34 11.57 -5.46
N VAL A 58 -5.88 10.44 -4.89
CA VAL A 58 -4.48 9.99 -5.07
C VAL A 58 -4.21 9.60 -6.52
N ILE A 59 -5.12 8.89 -7.18
CA ILE A 59 -5.00 8.55 -8.60
C ILE A 59 -4.97 9.83 -9.44
N THR A 60 -5.91 10.75 -9.21
CA THR A 60 -5.99 12.02 -9.94
C THR A 60 -4.71 12.83 -9.75
N TRP A 61 -4.20 12.95 -8.53
CA TRP A 61 -2.95 13.64 -8.22
C TRP A 61 -1.77 13.02 -8.97
N LEU A 62 -1.65 11.69 -8.95
CA LEU A 62 -0.55 10.97 -9.57
C LEU A 62 -0.58 11.11 -11.09
N VAL A 63 -1.74 10.92 -11.72
CA VAL A 63 -1.94 11.11 -13.17
C VAL A 63 -1.66 12.55 -13.57
N TRP A 64 -2.16 13.53 -12.82
CA TRP A 64 -1.95 14.95 -13.10
C TRP A 64 -0.48 15.35 -13.01
N ASN A 65 0.25 14.91 -11.97
CA ASN A 65 1.67 15.21 -11.82
C ASN A 65 2.54 14.54 -12.90
N VAL A 66 2.18 13.34 -13.36
CA VAL A 66 2.88 12.70 -14.49
C VAL A 66 2.57 13.44 -15.80
N LYS A 67 1.29 13.74 -16.10
CA LYS A 67 0.89 14.45 -17.31
C LYS A 67 1.48 15.87 -17.41
N THR A 68 1.66 16.53 -16.27
CA THR A 68 2.28 17.88 -16.20
C THR A 68 3.80 17.85 -16.13
N GLY A 69 4.44 16.68 -16.26
CA GLY A 69 5.90 16.53 -16.24
C GLY A 69 6.55 16.71 -14.86
N ARG A 70 5.76 16.95 -13.80
CA ARG A 70 6.27 17.09 -12.42
C ARG A 70 6.79 15.78 -11.85
N TYR A 71 6.19 14.66 -12.24
CA TYR A 71 6.65 13.30 -11.93
C TYR A 71 7.19 12.61 -13.16
N THR A 72 8.33 11.92 -13.04
CA THR A 72 8.97 11.25 -14.18
C THR A 72 8.30 9.95 -14.59
N ASN A 73 7.55 9.31 -13.67
CA ASN A 73 6.83 8.07 -13.91
C ASN A 73 5.75 7.84 -12.84
N MET A 74 4.83 6.91 -13.14
CA MET A 74 3.73 6.51 -12.25
C MET A 74 4.23 5.88 -10.93
N ASP A 75 5.41 5.25 -10.93
CA ASP A 75 6.03 4.67 -9.72
C ASP A 75 6.65 5.72 -8.78
N VAL A 76 6.68 6.98 -9.21
CA VAL A 76 7.33 8.11 -8.53
C VAL A 76 8.72 7.70 -8.04
N SER A 77 9.56 7.25 -8.98
CA SER A 77 10.86 6.64 -8.68
C SER A 77 11.88 7.63 -8.10
N ASN A 78 11.70 8.93 -8.32
CA ASN A 78 12.57 9.98 -7.78
C ASN A 78 12.22 10.27 -6.31
N ARG A 79 13.21 10.17 -5.41
CA ARG A 79 13.05 10.38 -3.96
C ARG A 79 12.54 11.76 -3.59
N VAL A 80 12.87 12.80 -4.37
CA VAL A 80 12.40 14.18 -4.15
C VAL A 80 10.91 14.27 -4.48
N GLN A 81 10.48 13.69 -5.60
CA GLN A 81 9.06 13.64 -6.02
C GLN A 81 8.20 12.78 -5.07
N ARG A 82 8.78 11.75 -4.42
CA ARG A 82 8.06 10.94 -3.44
C ARG A 82 7.57 11.73 -2.24
N LYS A 83 8.27 12.79 -1.84
CA LYS A 83 7.89 13.61 -0.69
C LYS A 83 6.50 14.22 -0.88
N SER A 84 6.25 14.83 -2.04
CA SER A 84 4.94 15.41 -2.34
C SER A 84 3.86 14.34 -2.45
N LEU A 85 4.17 13.15 -2.96
CA LEU A 85 3.21 12.04 -2.99
C LEU A 85 2.85 11.58 -1.57
N TYR A 86 3.84 11.33 -0.71
CA TYR A 86 3.61 10.87 0.67
C TYR A 86 2.83 11.88 1.49
N VAL A 87 3.17 13.17 1.38
CA VAL A 87 2.41 14.24 2.05
C VAL A 87 0.97 14.26 1.56
N PHE A 88 0.73 14.21 0.25
CA PHE A 88 -0.62 14.22 -0.30
C PHE A 88 -1.46 13.02 0.15
N ILE A 89 -0.90 11.80 0.08
CA ILE A 89 -1.60 10.59 0.55
C ILE A 89 -1.88 10.72 2.06
N ALA A 90 -0.91 11.15 2.86
CA ALA A 90 -1.09 11.33 4.30
C ALA A 90 -2.22 12.34 4.61
N THR A 91 -2.31 13.44 3.87
CA THR A 91 -3.41 14.42 4.00
C THR A 91 -4.76 13.78 3.70
N CYS A 92 -4.89 13.00 2.62
CA CYS A 92 -6.12 12.26 2.31
C CYS A 92 -6.50 11.28 3.43
N VAL A 93 -5.52 10.54 3.95
CA VAL A 93 -5.75 9.56 5.02
C VAL A 93 -6.16 10.25 6.33
N VAL A 94 -5.52 11.35 6.71
CA VAL A 94 -5.90 12.15 7.88
C VAL A 94 -7.32 12.69 7.73
N PHE A 95 -7.67 13.20 6.54
CA PHE A 95 -9.03 13.69 6.28
C PHE A 95 -10.07 12.57 6.38
N TYR A 96 -9.77 11.37 5.86
CA TYR A 96 -10.63 10.21 6.04
C TYR A 96 -10.77 9.81 7.52
N ILE A 97 -9.67 9.76 8.27
CA ILE A 97 -9.71 9.39 9.70
C ILE A 97 -10.58 10.39 10.48
N ALA A 98 -10.42 11.69 10.22
CA ALA A 98 -11.26 12.73 10.82
C ALA A 98 -12.73 12.54 10.44
N PHE A 99 -13.02 12.35 9.15
CA PHE A 99 -14.38 12.07 8.67
C PHE A 99 -15.00 10.83 9.36
N ASN A 100 -14.26 9.73 9.46
CA ASN A 100 -14.73 8.51 10.12
C ASN A 100 -14.98 8.75 11.62
N TYR A 101 -14.08 9.47 12.29
CA TYR A 101 -14.22 9.78 13.72
C TYR A 101 -15.47 10.62 14.00
N PHE A 102 -15.70 11.69 13.23
CA PHE A 102 -16.90 12.52 13.43
C PHE A 102 -18.21 11.79 13.07
N LYS A 103 -18.17 10.86 12.11
CA LYS A 103 -19.36 10.11 11.69
C LYS A 103 -19.69 8.95 12.63
N ASN A 104 -18.68 8.21 13.08
CA ASN A 104 -18.86 6.92 13.76
C ASN A 104 -18.37 6.91 15.22
N GLY A 105 -17.66 7.95 15.67
CA GLY A 105 -17.18 8.09 17.06
C GLY A 105 -15.90 7.32 17.39
N TYR A 106 -15.25 6.65 16.42
CA TYR A 106 -14.03 5.89 16.63
C TYR A 106 -12.99 6.12 15.52
N VAL A 107 -11.73 5.81 15.80
CA VAL A 107 -10.62 5.89 14.84
C VAL A 107 -10.53 4.57 14.06
N ASP A 108 -10.53 4.65 12.73
CA ASP A 108 -10.30 3.49 11.88
C ASP A 108 -8.84 3.00 12.02
N LEU A 109 -8.67 1.88 12.72
CA LEU A 109 -7.37 1.32 13.05
C LEU A 109 -6.54 0.98 11.79
N VAL A 110 -7.18 0.47 10.74
CA VAL A 110 -6.50 0.13 9.48
C VAL A 110 -5.90 1.39 8.86
N MET A 111 -6.67 2.48 8.82
CA MET A 111 -6.20 3.75 8.25
C MET A 111 -5.14 4.43 9.09
N LEU A 112 -5.23 4.33 10.42
CA LEU A 112 -4.18 4.80 11.32
C LEU A 112 -2.85 4.09 11.02
N PHE A 113 -2.86 2.77 10.85
CA PHE A 113 -1.64 2.02 10.55
C PHE A 113 -1.13 2.23 9.12
N ILE A 114 -2.01 2.51 8.14
CA ILE A 114 -1.58 3.02 6.82
C ILE A 114 -0.84 4.35 6.98
N LEU A 115 -1.34 5.27 7.80
CA LEU A 115 -0.70 6.56 8.05
C LEU A 115 0.68 6.39 8.71
N ILE A 116 0.78 5.51 9.71
CA ILE A 116 2.04 5.17 10.37
C ILE A 116 3.03 4.57 9.35
N LEU A 117 2.59 3.64 8.50
CA LEU A 117 3.43 3.07 7.45
C LEU A 117 3.93 4.14 6.48
N LEU A 118 3.06 5.05 6.05
CA LEU A 118 3.43 6.16 5.17
C LEU A 118 4.49 7.06 5.79
N PHE A 119 4.35 7.42 7.08
CA PHE A 119 5.35 8.21 7.78
C PHE A 119 6.67 7.46 7.94
N ALA A 120 6.63 6.17 8.28
CA ALA A 120 7.84 5.35 8.37
C ALA A 120 8.58 5.27 7.01
N LEU A 121 7.85 5.11 5.91
CA LEU A 121 8.41 5.12 4.56
C LEU A 121 8.92 6.49 4.12
N GLN A 122 8.26 7.58 4.54
CA GLN A 122 8.72 8.95 4.31
C GLN A 122 10.02 9.24 5.08
N ILE A 123 10.12 8.79 6.33
CA ILE A 123 11.33 8.89 7.14
C ILE A 123 12.46 8.09 6.48
N SER A 124 12.18 6.83 6.11
CA SER A 124 13.15 5.99 5.39
C SER A 124 13.62 6.65 4.09
N ASN A 125 12.74 7.34 3.36
CA ASN A 125 13.05 8.04 2.13
C ASN A 125 14.07 9.18 2.28
N PHE A 126 14.45 9.60 3.51
CA PHE A 126 15.61 10.48 3.74
C PHE A 126 16.96 9.73 3.66
N PHE A 127 16.98 8.43 3.89
CA PHE A 127 18.19 7.59 3.85
C PHE A 127 18.23 6.67 2.62
N ILE A 128 17.16 5.92 2.39
CA ILE A 128 17.06 4.86 1.37
C ILE A 128 15.69 4.87 0.68
N LYS A 129 15.68 4.61 -0.63
CA LYS A 129 14.44 4.56 -1.42
C LYS A 129 13.70 3.24 -1.21
N SER A 130 13.18 3.01 -0.01
CA SER A 130 12.43 1.80 0.33
C SER A 130 11.29 1.53 -0.68
N SER A 131 11.05 0.24 -0.96
CA SER A 131 10.01 -0.20 -1.88
C SER A 131 8.61 -0.06 -1.26
N MET A 132 7.83 0.92 -1.72
CA MET A 132 6.40 1.04 -1.36
C MET A 132 5.60 -0.20 -1.78
N HIS A 133 5.88 -0.74 -2.96
CA HIS A 133 5.20 -1.93 -3.47
C HIS A 133 5.36 -3.11 -2.52
N THR A 134 6.58 -3.31 -2.01
CA THR A 134 6.85 -4.37 -1.03
C THR A 134 6.21 -4.06 0.31
N ALA A 135 6.41 -2.85 0.83
CA ALA A 135 5.93 -2.46 2.15
C ALA A 135 4.39 -2.57 2.27
N PHE A 136 3.67 -2.02 1.29
CA PHE A 136 2.21 -2.07 1.30
C PHE A 136 1.67 -3.49 1.10
N ASN A 137 2.28 -4.33 0.24
CA ASN A 137 1.81 -5.70 0.09
C ASN A 137 2.09 -6.57 1.33
N VAL A 138 3.21 -6.35 2.03
CA VAL A 138 3.45 -6.99 3.35
C VAL A 138 2.42 -6.52 4.38
N PHE A 139 2.05 -5.25 4.37
CA PHE A 139 0.99 -4.75 5.25
C PHE A 139 -0.38 -5.33 4.91
N VAL A 140 -0.75 -5.38 3.62
CA VAL A 140 -1.99 -6.01 3.15
C VAL A 140 -2.04 -7.49 3.53
N ALA A 141 -0.91 -8.20 3.54
CA ALA A 141 -0.85 -9.57 4.03
C ALA A 141 -1.24 -9.67 5.51
N ALA A 142 -0.80 -8.74 6.36
CA ALA A 142 -1.24 -8.68 7.76
C ALA A 142 -2.72 -8.32 7.89
N LEU A 143 -3.24 -7.44 7.03
CA LEU A 143 -4.66 -7.12 6.99
C LEU A 143 -5.51 -8.36 6.64
N PHE A 144 -5.11 -9.15 5.64
CA PHE A 144 -5.75 -10.42 5.33
C PHE A 144 -5.59 -11.45 6.44
N PHE A 145 -4.43 -11.51 7.09
CA PHE A 145 -4.18 -12.40 8.21
C PHE A 145 -5.16 -12.17 9.36
N ALA A 146 -5.49 -10.90 9.65
CA ALA A 146 -6.49 -10.52 10.65
C ALA A 146 -7.92 -10.97 10.30
N LEU A 147 -8.21 -11.30 9.02
CA LEU A 147 -9.49 -11.87 8.60
C LEU A 147 -9.44 -13.40 8.54
N SER A 148 -8.35 -13.94 8.00
CA SER A 148 -8.10 -15.37 7.85
C SER A 148 -6.58 -15.61 7.73
N PRO A 149 -5.97 -16.39 8.64
CA PRO A 149 -4.54 -16.69 8.58
C PRO A 149 -4.10 -17.26 7.22
N THR A 150 -4.92 -18.12 6.61
CA THR A 150 -4.66 -18.70 5.28
C THR A 150 -4.55 -17.62 4.21
N MET A 151 -5.49 -16.67 4.17
CA MET A 151 -5.46 -15.56 3.22
C MET A 151 -4.24 -14.66 3.44
N GLY A 152 -3.88 -14.42 4.71
CA GLY A 152 -2.68 -13.65 5.05
C GLY A 152 -1.40 -14.30 4.53
N LEU A 153 -1.24 -15.61 4.70
CA LEU A 153 -0.08 -16.35 4.19
C LEU A 153 -0.02 -16.38 2.66
N VAL A 154 -1.16 -16.56 2.00
CA VAL A 154 -1.26 -16.46 0.52
C VAL A 154 -0.83 -15.08 0.04
N TRP A 155 -1.32 -14.02 0.68
CA TRP A 155 -0.95 -12.66 0.30
C TRP A 155 0.50 -12.31 0.65
N LEU A 156 1.06 -12.92 1.70
CA LEU A 156 2.49 -12.77 2.01
C LEU A 156 3.36 -13.37 0.90
N ALA A 157 2.98 -14.52 0.34
CA ALA A 157 3.66 -15.09 -0.83
C ALA A 157 3.57 -14.15 -2.05
N ILE A 158 2.40 -13.52 -2.27
CA ILE A 158 2.24 -12.47 -3.30
C ILE A 158 3.18 -11.28 -3.00
N ALA A 159 3.28 -10.82 -1.76
CA ALA A 159 4.14 -9.71 -1.38
C ALA A 159 5.62 -9.99 -1.65
N ILE A 160 6.08 -11.23 -1.39
CA ILE A 160 7.43 -11.69 -1.73
C ILE A 160 7.63 -11.65 -3.25
N LEU A 161 6.68 -12.22 -4.01
CA LEU A 161 6.73 -12.22 -5.47
C LEU A 161 6.82 -10.79 -6.02
N VAL A 162 5.98 -9.87 -5.53
CA VAL A 162 6.02 -8.44 -5.88
C VAL A 162 7.40 -7.87 -5.58
N GLY A 163 7.96 -8.12 -4.40
CA GLY A 163 9.32 -7.68 -4.04
C GLY A 163 10.38 -8.14 -5.05
N VAL A 164 10.33 -9.40 -5.46
CA VAL A 164 11.23 -9.98 -6.48
C VAL A 164 11.04 -9.28 -7.83
N THR A 165 9.79 -9.05 -8.27
CA THR A 165 9.54 -8.35 -9.53
C THR A 165 10.15 -6.94 -9.54
N ARG A 166 10.17 -6.23 -8.41
CA ARG A 166 10.78 -4.88 -8.33
C ARG A 166 12.30 -4.91 -8.53
N ILE A 167 12.96 -6.00 -8.16
CA ILE A 167 14.39 -6.21 -8.39
C ILE A 167 14.63 -6.56 -9.86
N ILE A 168 13.85 -7.50 -10.42
CA ILE A 168 13.95 -7.90 -11.83
C ILE A 168 13.76 -6.70 -12.75
N LEU A 169 12.74 -5.87 -12.49
CA LEU A 169 12.44 -4.65 -13.25
C LEU A 169 13.42 -3.50 -13.01
N LYS A 170 14.49 -3.72 -12.21
CA LYS A 170 15.51 -2.73 -11.84
C LYS A 170 14.91 -1.44 -11.24
N ARG A 171 13.75 -1.55 -10.58
CA ARG A 171 13.10 -0.42 -9.91
C ARG A 171 13.70 -0.19 -8.53
N HIS A 172 14.09 -1.29 -7.87
CA HIS A 172 14.69 -1.29 -6.54
C HIS A 172 15.86 -2.26 -6.43
N THR A 173 16.80 -1.93 -5.55
CA THR A 173 17.86 -2.89 -5.15
C THR A 173 17.31 -3.87 -4.09
N PRO A 174 17.94 -5.03 -3.88
CA PRO A 174 17.55 -5.94 -2.80
C PRO A 174 17.51 -5.24 -1.43
N LYS A 175 18.48 -4.37 -1.13
CA LYS A 175 18.52 -3.59 0.12
C LYS A 175 17.29 -2.69 0.30
N GLU A 176 16.84 -2.03 -0.78
CA GLU A 176 15.64 -1.19 -0.76
C GLU A 176 14.35 -2.01 -0.55
N VAL A 177 14.29 -3.22 -1.10
CA VAL A 177 13.18 -4.17 -0.92
C VAL A 177 13.15 -4.68 0.52
N PHE A 178 14.28 -5.17 1.05
CA PHE A 178 14.37 -5.63 2.43
C PHE A 178 14.10 -4.53 3.44
N MET A 179 14.55 -3.30 3.22
CA MET A 179 14.20 -2.18 4.09
C MET A 179 12.69 -1.91 4.08
N GLY A 180 12.05 -1.90 2.90
CA GLY A 180 10.59 -1.75 2.81
C GLY A 180 9.83 -2.87 3.52
N ALA A 181 10.29 -4.11 3.35
CA ALA A 181 9.72 -5.28 4.03
C ALA A 181 9.91 -5.21 5.56
N GLY A 182 11.09 -4.82 6.05
CA GLY A 182 11.38 -4.70 7.49
C GLY A 182 10.54 -3.63 8.17
N ILE A 183 10.41 -2.46 7.56
CA ILE A 183 9.51 -1.40 8.04
C ILE A 183 8.07 -1.92 8.12
N ALA A 184 7.58 -2.52 7.04
CA ALA A 184 6.23 -3.04 7.00
C ALA A 184 6.00 -4.19 7.99
N PHE A 185 6.99 -5.06 8.20
CA PHE A 185 6.90 -6.15 9.18
C PHE A 185 6.65 -5.62 10.59
N ILE A 186 7.41 -4.61 11.02
CA ILE A 186 7.23 -3.97 12.34
C ILE A 186 5.84 -3.34 12.44
N VAL A 187 5.43 -2.57 11.42
CA VAL A 187 4.12 -1.91 11.41
C VAL A 187 2.97 -2.93 11.39
N SER A 188 3.11 -4.01 10.61
CA SER A 188 2.17 -5.13 10.54
C SER A 188 2.05 -5.87 11.87
N PHE A 189 3.17 -6.12 12.55
CA PHE A 189 3.18 -6.78 13.85
C PHE A 189 2.43 -5.94 14.90
N LEU A 190 2.73 -4.63 14.95
CA LEU A 190 2.03 -3.69 15.83
C LEU A 190 0.54 -3.60 15.50
N TYR A 191 0.18 -3.57 14.21
CA TYR A 191 -1.21 -3.59 13.78
C TYR A 191 -1.94 -4.85 14.27
N LEU A 192 -1.36 -6.04 14.04
CA LEU A 192 -1.95 -7.31 14.45
C LEU A 192 -2.11 -7.38 15.97
N TYR A 193 -1.10 -6.93 16.72
CA TYR A 193 -1.16 -6.85 18.18
C TYR A 193 -2.33 -5.96 18.63
N CYS A 194 -2.40 -4.71 18.14
CA CYS A 194 -3.49 -3.80 18.47
C CYS A 194 -4.86 -4.35 18.04
N ASN A 195 -4.95 -4.94 16.84
CA ASN A 195 -6.20 -5.51 16.34
C ASN A 195 -6.69 -6.65 17.25
N ILE A 196 -5.80 -7.48 17.80
CA ILE A 196 -6.20 -8.52 18.77
C ILE A 196 -6.66 -7.90 20.09
N GLN A 197 -5.94 -6.90 20.60
CA GLN A 197 -6.27 -6.29 21.90
C GLN A 197 -7.58 -5.47 21.90
N PHE A 198 -7.90 -4.81 20.77
CA PHE A 198 -9.06 -3.93 20.65
C PHE A 198 -10.29 -4.60 19.97
N GLN A 199 -10.24 -5.90 19.69
CA GLN A 199 -11.39 -6.66 19.16
C GLN A 199 -12.35 -7.18 20.26
N HIS A 200 -12.21 -6.69 21.50
CA HIS A 200 -13.10 -6.99 22.63
C HIS A 200 -14.14 -5.90 22.87
#